data_AF-A0A923WB15-F1
#
_entry.id   AF-A0A923WB15-F1
#
_cell.length_a   1.000
_cell.length_b   1.000
_cell.length_c   1.000
_cell.angle_alpha   90.00
_cell.angle_beta   90.00
_cell.angle_gamma   90.00
#
_symmetry.space_group_name_H-M   'P 1'
#
loop_
_entity.id
_entity.type
_entity.pdbx_description
1 polymer ?
#
loop_
_entity_poly.entity_id
_entity_poly.type
_entity_poly.pdbx_seq_one_letter_code
_entity_poly.pdbx_strand_id
1 'polypeptide(L)' 'RLQARGFTPAELSQVTCPIGIAGIAGKQPAVIAAAVAAQLLQTLERP' A
#
# COMPACT_ATOMS: atom_id res chain seq x y z
N ARG A 1 -0.80 -12.23 -11.66
CA ARG A 1 -0.20 -13.37 -10.89
C ARG A 1 -1.07 -13.82 -9.73
N LEU A 2 -1.61 -12.93 -8.89
CA LEU A 2 -2.45 -13.32 -7.75
C LEU A 2 -3.75 -14.03 -8.18
N GLN A 3 -4.47 -13.51 -9.18
CA GLN A 3 -5.63 -14.22 -9.74
C GLN A 3 -5.30 -15.65 -10.23
N ALA A 4 -4.18 -15.81 -10.92
CA ALA A 4 -3.70 -17.12 -11.38
C ALA A 4 -3.29 -18.07 -10.22
N ARG A 5 -3.10 -17.54 -9.01
CA ARG A 5 -2.86 -18.31 -7.78
C ARG A 5 -4.15 -18.60 -6.99
N GLY A 6 -5.32 -18.23 -7.52
CA GLY A 6 -6.62 -18.53 -6.93
C GLY A 6 -7.20 -17.46 -6.01
N PHE A 7 -6.58 -16.28 -5.89
CA PHE A 7 -7.13 -15.19 -5.09
C PHE A 7 -8.42 -14.63 -5.72
N THR A 8 -9.46 -14.55 -4.92
CA THR A 8 -10.79 -14.02 -5.26
C THR A 8 -10.76 -12.50 -5.47
N PRO A 9 -11.75 -11.93 -6.18
CA PRO A 9 -11.87 -10.47 -6.30
C PRO A 9 -11.93 -9.74 -4.96
N ALA A 10 -12.58 -10.34 -3.95
CA ALA A 10 -12.70 -9.77 -2.61
C ALA A 10 -11.37 -9.78 -1.84
N GLU A 11 -10.53 -10.80 -2.03
CA GLU A 11 -9.18 -10.79 -1.45
C GLU A 11 -8.28 -9.78 -2.16
N LEU A 12 -8.42 -9.63 -3.47
CA LEU A 12 -7.65 -8.65 -4.24
C LEU A 12 -8.04 -7.20 -3.92
N SER A 13 -9.29 -6.93 -3.55
CA SER A 13 -9.71 -5.57 -3.16
C SER A 13 -9.06 -5.10 -1.85
N GLN A 14 -8.51 -6.02 -1.05
CA GLN A 14 -7.74 -5.68 0.15
C GLN A 14 -6.27 -5.34 -0.15
N VAL A 15 -5.80 -5.61 -1.38
CA VAL A 15 -4.41 -5.35 -1.77
C VAL A 15 -4.25 -3.90 -2.19
N THR A 16 -3.38 -3.19 -1.49
CA THR A 16 -2.95 -1.85 -1.90
C THR A 16 -1.68 -1.96 -2.73
N CYS A 17 -1.77 -1.57 -4.00
CA CYS A 17 -0.63 -1.53 -4.90
C CYS A 17 -0.79 -0.38 -5.90
N PRO A 18 0.21 0.53 -6.02
CA PRO A 18 1.43 0.61 -5.22
C PRO A 18 1.19 1.00 -3.75
N ILE A 19 2.14 0.68 -2.87
CA ILE A 19 2.13 1.07 -1.44
C ILE A 19 2.88 2.39 -1.25
N GLY A 20 2.45 3.20 -0.28
CA GLY A 20 2.95 4.55 0.01
C GLY A 20 2.13 5.67 -0.65
N ILE A 21 2.43 6.91 -0.28
CA ILE A 21 1.76 8.11 -0.82
C ILE A 21 2.60 8.79 -1.91
N ALA A 22 1.94 9.35 -2.93
CA ALA A 22 2.62 9.97 -4.09
C ALA A 22 3.50 11.19 -3.73
N GLY A 23 3.27 11.83 -2.58
CA GLY A 23 4.05 12.98 -2.11
C GLY A 23 5.45 12.63 -1.56
N ILE A 24 5.76 11.36 -1.37
CA ILE A 24 7.07 10.90 -0.85
C ILE A 24 7.71 9.98 -1.90
N ALA A 25 8.59 10.56 -2.73
CA ALA A 25 9.24 9.86 -3.83
C ALA A 25 10.69 9.47 -3.50
N GLY A 26 11.03 8.21 -3.79
CA GLY A 26 12.38 7.69 -3.64
C GLY A 26 12.35 6.17 -3.54
N LYS A 27 13.51 5.54 -3.81
CA LYS A 27 13.65 4.07 -3.80
C LYS A 27 14.47 3.56 -2.61
N GLN A 28 14.97 4.48 -1.79
CA GLN A 28 15.71 4.17 -0.59
C GLN A 28 14.77 3.55 0.45
N PRO A 29 15.20 2.54 1.22
CA PRO A 29 14.36 1.89 2.23
C PRO A 29 13.71 2.88 3.21
N ALA A 30 14.45 3.88 3.68
CA ALA A 30 13.93 4.90 4.60
C ALA A 30 12.81 5.75 3.96
N VAL A 31 12.92 6.09 2.68
CA VAL A 31 11.90 6.87 1.95
C VAL A 31 10.64 6.04 1.77
N ILE A 32 10.78 4.76 1.40
CA ILE A 32 9.66 3.83 1.30
C ILE A 32 8.97 3.68 2.66
N ALA A 33 9.74 3.47 3.74
CA ALA A 33 9.18 3.34 5.08
C ALA A 33 8.38 4.59 5.51
N ALA A 34 8.90 5.79 5.24
CA ALA A 34 8.19 7.03 5.51
C ALA A 34 6.89 7.17 4.69
N ALA A 35 6.93 6.84 3.39
CA ALA A 35 5.75 6.85 2.53
C ALA A 35 4.66 5.87 3.00
N VAL A 36 5.06 4.67 3.43
CA VAL A 36 4.16 3.64 3.94
C VAL A 36 3.58 4.03 5.30
N ALA A 37 4.40 4.55 6.22
CA ALA A 37 3.92 5.02 7.53
C ALA A 37 2.86 6.12 7.38
N ALA A 38 3.09 7.08 6.48
CA ALA A 38 2.11 8.13 6.19
C ALA A 38 0.78 7.57 5.62
N GLN A 39 0.85 6.57 4.72
CA GLN A 39 -0.35 5.91 4.19
C GLN A 39 -1.14 5.18 5.28
N LEU A 40 -0.44 4.51 6.21
CA LEU A 40 -1.07 3.80 7.31
C LEU A 40 -1.81 4.78 8.23
N LEU A 41 -1.19 5.90 8.60
CA LEU A 41 -1.84 6.94 9.40
C LEU A 41 -3.13 7.46 8.72
N GLN A 42 -3.08 7.80 7.42
CA GLN A 42 -4.27 8.23 6.66
C GLN A 42 -5.40 7.19 6.62
N THR A 43 -5.07 5.91 6.77
CA THR A 43 -6.05 4.81 6.73
C THR A 43 -6.58 4.48 8.11
N LEU A 44 -5.73 4.53 9.14
CA LEU A 44 -6.09 4.21 10.52
C LEU A 44 -6.78 5.37 11.25
N GLU A 45 -6.49 6.61 10.85
CA GLU A 45 -7.05 7.83 11.48
C GLU A 45 -8.27 8.39 10.73
N ARG A 46 -8.76 7.67 9.72
CA ARG A 46 -10.03 8.02 9.05
C ARG A 46 -11.19 7.73 10.02
N PRO A 47 -12.08 8.71 10.29
CA PRO A 47 -13.21 8.51 11.19
C PRO A 47 -14.23 7.50 10.65
#